data_AF-A0A1T5GG30-F1
#
_entry.id   AF-A0A1T5GG30-F1
#
_cell.length_a   1.000
_cell.length_b   1.000
_cell.length_c   1.000
_cell.angle_alpha   90.00
_cell.angle_beta   90.00
_cell.angle_gamma   90.00
#
_symmetry.space_group_name_H-M   'P 1'
#
loop_
_entity.id
_entity.type
_entity.pdbx_description
1 polymer ?
#
loop_
_entity_poly.entity_id
_entity_poly.type
_entity_poly.pdbx_seq_one_letter_code
_entity_poly.pdbx_strand_id
1 'polypeptide(L)'
;MIPRRYVIGCAVLLLAACGHSAADNAADQLENAAEQSDPAAASVLDNAAESIRDREPVSAGAEAQNALQAAGNAQAQTPTGNQQARPRQHP
;
A
#
# COMPACT_ATOMS: atom_id res chain seq x y z
N MET A 1 -19.64 33.28 40.15
CA MET A 1 -19.07 34.18 39.13
C MET A 1 -17.85 33.50 38.52
N ILE A 2 -17.97 32.95 37.31
CA ILE A 2 -16.89 32.24 36.61
C ILE A 2 -16.44 33.13 35.44
N PRO A 3 -15.24 33.73 35.46
CA PRO A 3 -14.70 34.42 34.31
C PRO A 3 -13.54 33.61 33.74
N ARG A 4 -13.69 33.13 32.50
CA ARG A 4 -12.55 32.95 31.59
C ARG A 4 -13.04 32.71 30.17
N ARG A 5 -13.18 33.85 29.49
CA ARG A 5 -13.18 33.98 28.04
C ARG A 5 -11.84 33.46 27.53
N TYR A 6 -11.86 32.30 26.89
CA TYR A 6 -10.81 31.83 26.00
C TYR A 6 -11.48 31.01 24.88
N VAL A 7 -12.21 31.72 24.02
CA VAL A 7 -12.47 31.22 22.66
C VAL A 7 -11.28 31.66 21.83
N ILE A 8 -10.15 30.95 21.99
CA ILE A 8 -9.04 31.05 21.04
C ILE A 8 -9.47 30.21 19.86
N GLY A 9 -9.69 30.90 18.74
CA GLY A 9 -10.18 30.31 17.51
C GLY A 9 -9.28 29.17 17.01
N CYS A 10 -9.80 27.95 17.03
CA CYS A 10 -9.35 26.84 16.19
C CYS A 10 -9.81 27.08 14.75
N ALA A 11 -9.28 28.11 14.08
CA ALA A 11 -9.68 28.49 12.73
C ALA A 11 -8.57 28.37 11.67
N VAL A 12 -7.47 27.62 11.92
CA VAL A 12 -6.32 27.58 10.99
C VAL A 12 -5.71 26.17 10.81
N LEU A 13 -6.50 25.09 10.88
CA LEU A 13 -5.99 23.72 10.61
C LEU A 13 -6.74 22.96 9.51
N LEU A 14 -7.46 23.66 8.63
CA LEU A 14 -8.19 23.02 7.52
C LEU A 14 -7.54 23.20 6.13
N LEU A 15 -6.39 23.87 6.03
CA LEU A 15 -5.76 24.14 4.72
C LEU A 15 -4.66 23.16 4.31
N ALA A 16 -4.30 22.17 5.13
CA ALA A 16 -3.27 21.19 4.78
C ALA A 16 -3.81 19.87 4.21
N ALA A 17 -5.14 19.70 4.12
CA ALA A 17 -5.75 18.49 3.55
C ALA A 17 -6.12 18.62 2.06
N CYS A 18 -5.77 19.75 1.42
CA CYS A 18 -5.93 19.95 -0.03
C CYS A 18 -4.57 19.79 -0.70
N GLY A 19 -4.14 18.56 -0.99
CA GLY A 19 -2.89 18.38 -1.74
C GLY A 19 -2.29 16.98 -1.83
N HIS A 20 -3.03 15.92 -1.48
CA HIS A 20 -2.54 14.56 -1.65
C HIS A 20 -3.29 13.93 -2.84
N SER A 21 -2.57 13.75 -3.95
CA SER A 21 -3.15 13.28 -5.21
C SER A 21 -3.72 11.86 -5.04
N ALA A 22 -4.71 11.49 -5.86
CA ALA A 22 -5.20 10.11 -5.89
C ALA A 22 -4.08 9.12 -6.28
N ALA A 23 -3.09 9.59 -7.04
CA ALA A 23 -1.86 8.86 -7.37
C ALA A 23 -1.00 8.59 -6.13
N ASP A 24 -0.71 9.61 -5.31
CA ASP A 24 0.07 9.42 -4.07
C ASP A 24 -0.61 8.45 -3.12
N ASN A 25 -1.93 8.58 -2.91
CA ASN A 25 -2.69 7.65 -2.06
C ASN A 25 -2.61 6.19 -2.59
N ALA A 26 -2.60 6.01 -3.92
CA ALA A 26 -2.53 4.69 -4.52
C ALA A 26 -1.11 4.11 -4.38
N ALA A 27 -0.09 4.92 -4.63
CA ALA A 27 1.31 4.53 -4.47
C ALA A 27 1.64 4.18 -3.01
N ASP A 28 1.20 5.00 -2.05
CA ASP A 28 1.43 4.73 -0.63
C ASP A 28 0.75 3.45 -0.17
N GLN A 29 -0.45 3.14 -0.69
CA GLN A 29 -1.10 1.86 -0.39
C GLN A 29 -0.35 0.66 -0.96
N LEU A 30 0.22 0.78 -2.17
CA LEU A 30 1.02 -0.27 -2.78
C LEU A 30 2.33 -0.49 -2.02
N GLU A 31 3.00 0.58 -1.60
CA GLU A 31 4.23 0.53 -0.81
C GLU A 31 3.98 -0.15 0.55
N ASN A 32 2.93 0.26 1.27
CA ASN A 32 2.54 -0.39 2.53
C ASN A 32 2.19 -1.88 2.34
N ALA A 33 1.64 -2.25 1.18
CA ALA A 33 1.39 -3.65 0.84
C ALA A 33 2.69 -4.39 0.50
N ALA A 34 3.65 -3.72 -0.15
CA ALA A 34 4.96 -4.28 -0.47
C ALA A 34 5.73 -4.65 0.80
N GLU A 35 5.72 -3.79 1.82
CA GLU A 35 6.38 -4.05 3.11
C GLU A 35 5.83 -5.29 3.84
N GLN A 36 4.57 -5.66 3.58
CA GLN A 36 3.91 -6.83 4.17
C GLN A 36 3.92 -8.06 3.26
N SER A 37 4.48 -7.94 2.06
CA SER A 37 4.48 -9.01 1.05
C SER A 37 5.81 -9.75 0.99
N ASP A 38 5.79 -10.94 0.38
CA ASP A 38 7.01 -11.68 0.09
C ASP A 38 7.90 -10.89 -0.89
N PRO A 39 9.23 -11.08 -0.90
CA PRO A 39 10.15 -10.25 -1.69
C PRO A 39 9.80 -10.13 -3.18
N ALA A 40 9.29 -11.22 -3.78
CA ALA A 40 8.88 -11.22 -5.18
C ALA A 40 7.63 -10.34 -5.42
N ALA A 41 6.62 -10.41 -4.55
CA ALA A 41 5.44 -9.57 -4.63
C ALA A 41 5.74 -8.11 -4.24
N ALA A 42 6.57 -7.90 -3.22
CA ALA A 42 7.02 -6.59 -2.80
C ALA A 42 7.66 -5.83 -3.96
N SER A 43 8.56 -6.48 -4.72
CA SER A 43 9.18 -5.85 -5.89
C SER A 43 8.17 -5.41 -6.97
N VAL A 44 7.09 -6.17 -7.17
CA VAL A 44 6.05 -5.82 -8.15
C VAL A 44 5.23 -4.62 -7.67
N LEU A 45 4.87 -4.61 -6.38
CA LEU A 45 4.10 -3.53 -5.77
C LEU A 45 4.89 -2.23 -5.72
N ASP A 46 6.17 -2.30 -5.38
CA ASP A 46 7.07 -1.15 -5.27
C ASP A 46 7.31 -0.48 -6.63
N ASN A 47 7.64 -1.27 -7.66
CA ASN A 47 7.76 -0.78 -9.04
C ASN A 47 6.48 -0.10 -9.54
N ALA A 48 5.30 -0.60 -9.14
CA ALA A 48 4.03 -0.01 -9.52
C ALA A 48 3.73 1.28 -8.73
N ALA A 49 4.08 1.34 -7.44
CA ALA A 49 3.99 2.56 -6.65
C ALA A 49 4.84 3.68 -7.25
N GLU A 50 6.08 3.36 -7.62
CA GLU A 50 7.00 4.29 -8.27
C GLU A 50 6.47 4.75 -9.65
N SER A 51 5.96 3.82 -10.47
CA SER A 51 5.30 4.16 -11.75
C SER A 51 4.13 5.15 -11.57
N ILE A 52 3.30 4.93 -10.55
CA ILE A 52 2.15 5.80 -10.26
C ILE A 52 2.61 7.19 -9.81
N ARG A 53 3.65 7.28 -8.96
CA ARG A 53 4.24 8.56 -8.52
C ARG A 53 4.85 9.32 -9.69
N ASP A 54 5.59 8.63 -10.56
CA ASP A 54 6.30 9.23 -11.68
C ASP A 54 5.39 9.72 -12.80
N ARG A 55 4.30 8.98 -13.07
CA ARG A 55 3.44 9.23 -14.23
C ARG A 55 2.13 9.94 -13.89
N GLU A 56 1.75 9.96 -12.61
CA GLU A 56 0.45 10.43 -12.12
C GLU A 56 -0.70 10.03 -13.06
N PRO A 57 -0.89 8.72 -13.32
CA PRO A 57 -1.86 8.25 -14.29
C PRO A 57 -3.27 8.70 -13.87
N VAL A 58 -4.06 9.12 -14.86
CA VAL A 58 -5.47 9.52 -14.69
C VAL A 58 -6.31 8.41 -14.00
N SER A 59 -5.83 7.17 -14.05
CA SER A 59 -6.45 5.98 -13.46
C SER A 59 -5.54 5.22 -12.49
N ALA A 60 -4.83 5.95 -11.61
CA ALA A 60 -3.94 5.36 -10.59
C ALA A 60 -4.56 4.19 -9.81
N GLY A 61 -5.85 4.26 -9.48
CA GLY A 61 -6.55 3.16 -8.79
C GLY A 61 -6.62 1.86 -9.60
N ALA A 62 -6.78 1.93 -10.93
CA ALA A 62 -6.81 0.75 -11.79
C ALA A 62 -5.41 0.12 -11.92
N GLU A 63 -4.38 0.95 -12.01
CA GLU A 63 -2.98 0.51 -12.04
C GLU A 63 -2.59 -0.17 -10.72
N ALA A 64 -3.00 0.38 -9.59
CA ALA A 64 -2.79 -0.24 -8.28
C ALA A 64 -3.50 -1.59 -8.14
N GLN A 65 -4.73 -1.73 -8.63
CA GLN A 65 -5.43 -3.02 -8.64
C GLN A 65 -4.71 -4.07 -9.50
N ASN A 66 -4.21 -3.67 -10.66
CA ASN A 66 -3.44 -4.56 -11.54
C ASN A 66 -2.12 -4.99 -10.87
N ALA A 67 -1.45 -4.06 -10.18
CA ALA A 67 -0.24 -4.33 -9.41
C ALA A 67 -0.50 -5.34 -8.28
N LEU A 68 -1.58 -5.18 -7.52
CA LEU A 68 -1.98 -6.15 -6.48
C LEU A 68 -2.24 -7.54 -7.07
N GLN A 69 -2.88 -7.63 -8.24
CA GLN A 69 -3.11 -8.92 -8.89
C GLN A 69 -1.80 -9.56 -9.38
N ALA A 70 -0.90 -8.77 -9.98
CA ALA A 70 0.41 -9.22 -10.42
C ALA A 70 1.29 -9.65 -9.24
N ALA A 71 1.24 -8.92 -8.14
CA ALA A 71 1.93 -9.26 -6.89
C ALA A 71 1.41 -10.58 -6.32
N GLY A 72 0.10 -10.78 -6.26
CA GLY A 72 -0.49 -12.06 -5.83
C GLY A 72 -0.05 -13.24 -6.71
N ASN A 73 0.07 -13.03 -8.03
CA ASN A 73 0.60 -14.04 -8.94
C ASN A 73 2.09 -14.33 -8.71
N ALA A 74 2.89 -13.30 -8.39
CA ALA A 74 4.30 -13.45 -8.04
C ALA A 74 4.47 -14.19 -6.70
N GLN A 75 3.61 -13.89 -5.73
CA GLN A 75 3.53 -14.55 -4.43
C GLN A 75 3.18 -16.03 -4.53
N ALA A 76 2.21 -16.37 -5.39
CA ALA A 76 1.83 -17.76 -5.64
C ALA A 76 2.93 -18.56 -6.37
N GLN A 77 3.80 -17.88 -7.13
CA GLN A 77 4.93 -18.49 -7.84
C GLN A 77 6.18 -18.64 -6.97
N THR A 78 6.32 -17.86 -5.90
CA THR A 78 7.28 -18.18 -4.84
C THR A 78 6.83 -19.47 -4.16
N PRO A 79 7.54 -20.59 -4.34
CA PRO A 79 7.24 -21.80 -3.59
C PRO A 79 7.53 -21.44 -2.14
N THR A 80 6.49 -21.40 -1.32
CA THR A 80 6.64 -21.42 0.13
C THR A 80 7.38 -22.70 0.47
N GLY A 81 8.71 -22.58 0.59
CA GLY A 81 9.56 -23.64 1.11
C GLY A 81 9.02 -23.99 2.48
N ASN A 82 8.39 -25.18 2.57
CA ASN A 82 8.15 -26.03 3.75
C ASN A 82 6.86 -26.89 3.67
N GLN A 83 6.42 -27.27 2.47
CA GLN A 83 5.58 -28.48 2.32
C GLN A 83 6.33 -29.59 1.58
N GLN A 84 7.57 -29.84 1.99
CA GLN A 84 8.08 -31.20 1.97
C GLN A 84 7.29 -31.99 3.03
N ALA A 85 6.07 -32.37 2.66
CA ALA A 85 5.35 -33.46 3.31
C ALA A 85 6.22 -34.70 3.14
N ARG A 86 7.13 -34.91 4.10
CA ARG A 86 7.84 -36.17 4.32
C ARG A 86 6.77 -37.27 4.23
N PRO A 87 6.85 -38.21 3.27
CA PRO A 87 5.92 -39.32 3.25
C PRO A 87 6.09 -40.03 4.59
N ARG A 88 5.04 -40.04 5.41
CA ARG A 88 4.97 -40.95 6.56
C ARG A 88 4.91 -42.36 5.99
N GLN A 89 6.07 -42.89 5.62
CA GLN A 89 6.28 -44.32 5.47
C GLN A 89 6.15 -44.89 6.89
N HIS A 90 4.98 -45.41 7.18
CA HIS A 90 4.76 -46.23 8.37
C HIS A 90 5.07 -47.68 7.97
N PRO A 91 5.93 -48.39 8.72
CA PRO A 91 6.21 -49.81 8.52
C PRO A 91 5.00 -50.69 8.85
#